data_AF-A0A0M2SHD1-F1
#
_entry.id   AF-A0A0M2SHD1-F1
#
_cell.length_a   1.000
_cell.length_b   1.000
_cell.length_c   1.000
_cell.angle_alpha   90.00
_cell.angle_beta   90.00
_cell.angle_gamma   90.00
#
_symmetry.space_group_name_H-M   'P 1'
#
loop_
_entity.id
_entity.type
_entity.pdbx_description
1 polymer ?
#
loop_
_entity_poly.entity_id
_entity_poly.type
_entity_poly.pdbx_seq_one_letter_code
_entity_poly.pdbx_strand_id
1 'polypeptide(L)'
;MEATLVFPFVMVFVLMTVFLCIIVFQSGMTNYVAYQSSNLVAYNYDNSNKTYTGEIENTSQYTGNEAGDGLYWRIGEGAGDLFDSLGIGGFGGGSGGISQSKKAVVTNNYAGPISIEIADGGGNILIYKKIRVTTESGLYMPDMFKNLLGVSNVTGESTSIITESTEMVRTYNFAKFLMSFTPLEDAGSITEAVEQWVGG
;
A
#
# COMPACT_ATOMS: atom_id res chain seq x y z
N MET A 1 -4.15 -49.59 35.36
CA MET A 1 -4.61 -48.19 35.48
C MET A 1 -3.71 -47.21 34.72
N GLU A 2 -2.39 -47.43 34.64
CA GLU A 2 -1.48 -46.55 33.90
C GLU A 2 -1.81 -46.43 32.39
N ALA A 3 -2.11 -47.55 31.71
CA ALA A 3 -2.42 -47.53 30.27
C ALA A 3 -3.72 -46.78 29.90
N THR A 4 -4.69 -46.71 30.82
CA THR A 4 -6.01 -46.08 30.58
C THR A 4 -5.93 -44.55 30.62
N LEU A 5 -4.93 -44.00 31.33
CA LEU A 5 -4.66 -42.56 31.40
C LEU A 5 -3.70 -42.07 30.31
N VAL A 6 -2.79 -42.94 29.85
CA VAL A 6 -1.83 -42.61 28.79
C VAL A 6 -2.55 -42.31 27.46
N PHE A 7 -3.55 -43.12 27.08
CA PHE A 7 -4.27 -42.93 25.81
C PHE A 7 -4.96 -41.55 25.67
N PRO A 8 -5.81 -41.10 26.62
CA PRO A 8 -6.42 -39.78 26.53
C PRO A 8 -5.41 -38.64 26.61
N PHE A 9 -4.30 -38.81 27.35
CA PHE A 9 -3.26 -37.79 27.44
C PHE A 9 -2.54 -37.59 26.10
N VAL A 10 -2.17 -38.68 25.42
CA VAL A 10 -1.57 -38.63 24.09
C VAL A 10 -2.54 -38.02 23.07
N MET A 11 -3.84 -38.35 23.14
CA MET A 11 -4.85 -37.75 22.27
C MET A 11 -4.92 -36.22 22.44
N VAL A 12 -4.99 -35.73 23.68
CA VAL A 12 -5.00 -34.29 23.96
C VAL A 12 -3.71 -33.62 23.46
N PHE A 13 -2.57 -34.26 23.65
CA PHE A 13 -1.28 -33.73 23.18
C PHE A 13 -1.22 -33.61 21.65
N VAL A 14 -1.72 -34.62 20.92
CA VAL A 14 -1.82 -34.56 19.46
C VAL A 14 -2.77 -33.46 19.01
N LEU A 15 -3.93 -33.32 19.65
CA LEU A 15 -4.88 -32.24 19.33
C LEU A 15 -4.28 -30.85 19.57
N MET A 16 -3.61 -30.64 20.71
CA MET A 16 -2.89 -29.40 21.00
C MET A 16 -1.84 -29.10 19.92
N THR A 17 -1.11 -30.11 19.47
CA THR A 17 -0.09 -29.97 18.42
C THR A 17 -0.73 -29.58 17.09
N VAL A 18 -1.85 -30.20 16.70
CA VAL A 18 -2.58 -29.85 15.47
C VAL A 18 -3.07 -28.40 15.53
N PHE A 19 -3.63 -27.97 16.66
CA PHE A 19 -4.08 -26.60 16.84
C PHE A 19 -2.94 -25.59 16.79
N LEU A 20 -1.80 -25.90 17.41
CA LEU A 20 -0.58 -25.09 17.29
C LEU A 20 -0.18 -24.94 15.82
N CYS A 21 -0.16 -26.04 15.05
CA CYS A 21 0.17 -26.00 13.62
C CYS A 21 -0.79 -25.10 12.84
N ILE A 22 -2.10 -25.14 13.12
CA ILE A 22 -3.10 -24.28 12.47
C ILE A 22 -2.82 -22.81 12.78
N ILE A 23 -2.52 -22.46 14.03
CA ILE A 23 -2.24 -21.07 14.42
C ILE A 23 -0.99 -20.55 13.72
N VAL A 24 0.09 -21.34 13.72
CA VAL A 24 1.35 -20.96 13.05
C VAL A 24 1.13 -20.83 11.54
N PHE A 25 0.38 -21.75 10.92
CA PHE A 25 0.05 -21.69 9.50
C PHE A 25 -0.76 -20.43 9.17
N GLN A 26 -1.79 -20.11 9.96
CA GLN A 26 -2.63 -18.96 9.72
C GLN A 26 -1.87 -17.63 9.93
N SER A 27 -1.01 -17.56 10.94
CA SER A 27 -0.08 -16.45 11.13
C SER A 27 0.87 -16.27 9.95
N GLY A 28 1.47 -17.36 9.45
CA GLY A 28 2.33 -17.32 8.29
C GLY A 28 1.60 -16.84 7.03
N MET A 29 0.39 -17.36 6.78
CA MET A 29 -0.43 -16.98 5.63
C MET A 29 -0.86 -15.51 5.68
N THR A 30 -1.33 -15.01 6.82
CA THR A 30 -1.74 -13.59 6.96
C THR A 30 -0.56 -12.65 6.69
N ASN A 31 0.63 -12.95 7.22
CA ASN A 31 1.84 -12.17 6.96
C ASN A 31 2.31 -12.28 5.50
N TYR A 32 2.24 -13.46 4.90
CA TYR A 32 2.59 -13.66 3.49
C TYR A 32 1.69 -12.84 2.56
N VAL A 33 0.38 -12.83 2.83
CA VAL A 33 -0.57 -12.02 2.06
C VAL A 33 -0.28 -10.53 2.25
N ALA A 34 -0.01 -10.05 3.48
CA ALA A 34 0.40 -8.65 3.70
C ALA A 34 1.62 -8.28 2.85
N TYR A 35 2.64 -9.15 2.83
CA TYR A 35 3.86 -8.94 2.05
C TYR A 35 3.59 -8.90 0.54
N GLN A 36 2.92 -9.90 0.00
CA GLN A 36 2.50 -9.97 -1.41
C GLN A 36 1.70 -8.75 -1.84
N SER A 37 0.67 -8.40 -1.07
CA SER A 37 -0.19 -7.25 -1.33
C SER A 37 0.62 -5.95 -1.31
N SER A 38 1.47 -5.73 -0.31
CA SER A 38 2.28 -4.51 -0.21
C SER A 38 3.21 -4.32 -1.42
N ASN A 39 3.83 -5.39 -1.91
CA ASN A 39 4.68 -5.35 -3.09
C ASN A 39 3.89 -5.19 -4.38
N LEU A 40 2.72 -5.80 -4.48
CA LEU A 40 1.87 -5.66 -5.66
C LEU A 40 1.36 -4.23 -5.82
N VAL A 41 0.95 -3.57 -4.73
CA VAL A 41 0.60 -2.14 -4.79
C VAL A 41 1.83 -1.33 -5.17
N ALA A 42 2.99 -1.55 -4.53
CA ALA A 42 4.19 -0.78 -4.82
C ALA A 42 4.68 -0.94 -6.27
N TYR A 43 4.48 -2.12 -6.87
CA TYR A 43 4.84 -2.41 -8.26
C TYR A 43 3.88 -1.79 -9.29
N ASN A 44 2.59 -1.73 -8.99
CA ASN A 44 1.57 -1.15 -9.87
C ASN A 44 1.26 0.32 -9.57
N TYR A 45 2.01 0.94 -8.65
CA TYR A 45 1.73 2.31 -8.23
C TYR A 45 1.96 3.33 -9.36
N ASP A 46 2.66 2.97 -10.44
CA ASP A 46 2.99 3.87 -11.55
C ASP A 46 1.80 4.13 -12.47
N ASN A 47 0.84 3.20 -12.54
CA ASN A 47 -0.36 3.33 -13.34
C ASN A 47 -1.54 2.55 -12.73
N SER A 48 -2.64 3.24 -12.48
CA SER A 48 -3.83 2.65 -11.86
C SER A 48 -4.57 1.59 -12.71
N ASN A 49 -4.31 1.52 -14.01
CA ASN A 49 -4.95 0.56 -14.93
C ASN A 49 -4.14 -0.73 -15.12
N LYS A 50 -2.99 -0.88 -14.45
CA LYS A 50 -2.22 -2.13 -14.56
C LYS A 50 -2.95 -3.29 -13.88
N THR A 51 -2.93 -4.44 -14.54
CA THR A 51 -3.41 -5.70 -13.97
C THR A 51 -2.40 -6.25 -12.95
N TYR A 52 -2.76 -7.25 -12.15
CA TYR A 52 -1.84 -7.91 -11.21
C TYR A 52 -0.58 -8.50 -11.88
N THR A 53 -0.62 -8.76 -13.19
CA THR A 53 0.51 -9.19 -14.02
C THR A 53 1.45 -8.04 -14.41
N GLY A 54 1.04 -6.78 -14.17
CA GLY A 54 1.73 -5.58 -14.64
C GLY A 54 1.41 -5.19 -16.08
N GLU A 55 0.51 -5.91 -16.75
CA GLU A 55 0.07 -5.62 -18.10
C GLU A 55 -0.96 -4.50 -18.12
N ILE A 56 -0.96 -3.71 -19.19
CA ILE A 56 -1.96 -2.69 -19.47
C ILE A 56 -2.75 -3.17 -20.70
N GLU A 57 -4.05 -3.35 -20.54
CA GLU A 57 -4.90 -3.98 -21.56
C GLU A 57 -5.01 -3.15 -22.84
N ASN A 58 -5.08 -1.82 -22.72
CA ASN A 58 -5.18 -0.92 -23.88
C ASN A 58 -4.06 0.12 -23.87
N THR A 59 -3.56 0.43 -25.07
CA THR A 59 -2.56 1.50 -25.23
C THR A 59 -3.09 2.88 -24.83
N SER A 60 -4.41 3.09 -24.85
CA SER A 60 -5.03 4.34 -24.36
C SER A 60 -4.94 4.53 -22.85
N GLN A 61 -4.61 3.47 -22.09
CA GLN A 61 -4.52 3.49 -20.62
C GLN A 61 -3.09 3.72 -20.11
N TYR A 62 -2.10 3.86 -21.01
CA TYR A 62 -0.75 4.28 -20.60
C TYR A 62 -0.78 5.67 -19.97
N THR A 63 0.15 5.88 -19.03
CA THR A 63 0.29 7.15 -18.32
C THR A 63 0.55 8.27 -19.32
N GLY A 64 -0.36 9.25 -19.39
CA GLY A 64 -0.32 10.37 -20.33
C GLY A 64 -1.29 10.32 -21.49
N ASN A 65 -2.00 9.22 -21.66
CA ASN A 65 -3.05 9.11 -22.66
C ASN A 65 -4.43 9.43 -22.06
N GLU A 66 -5.41 9.67 -22.92
CA GLU A 66 -6.75 10.17 -22.54
C GLU A 66 -7.47 9.32 -21.47
N ALA A 67 -7.22 8.01 -21.44
CA ALA A 67 -7.87 7.06 -20.51
C ALA A 67 -6.92 6.54 -19.41
N GLY A 68 -5.68 7.04 -19.34
CA GLY A 68 -4.67 6.63 -18.36
C GLY A 68 -4.45 7.67 -17.25
N ASP A 69 -3.53 7.37 -16.34
CA ASP A 69 -3.08 8.33 -15.31
C ASP A 69 -2.36 9.52 -15.98
N GLY A 70 -2.55 10.76 -15.54
CA GLY A 70 -1.89 11.95 -16.14
C GLY A 70 -0.38 12.01 -15.89
N LEU A 71 0.42 12.69 -16.73
CA LEU A 71 1.91 12.69 -16.67
C LEU A 71 2.53 13.14 -15.33
N TYR A 72 1.77 13.84 -14.48
CA TYR A 72 2.24 14.45 -13.23
C TYR A 72 1.35 14.13 -12.03
N TRP A 73 0.64 13.00 -12.07
CA TRP A 73 -0.27 12.58 -11.00
C TRP A 73 0.43 12.56 -9.62
N ARG A 74 1.73 12.25 -9.56
CA ARG A 74 2.53 12.25 -8.31
C ARG A 74 2.70 13.64 -7.70
N ILE A 75 2.74 14.69 -8.52
CA ILE A 75 2.78 16.08 -8.05
C ILE A 75 1.41 16.43 -7.44
N GLY A 76 0.32 16.05 -8.11
CA GLY A 76 -1.03 16.23 -7.56
C GLY A 76 -1.29 15.47 -6.24
N GLU A 77 -0.81 14.22 -6.13
CA GLU A 77 -1.00 13.38 -4.94
C GLU A 77 -0.01 13.64 -3.79
N GLY A 78 1.15 14.25 -4.06
CA GLY A 78 2.27 14.28 -3.11
C GLY A 78 2.95 15.63 -2.92
N ALA A 79 2.74 16.58 -3.84
CA ALA A 79 3.30 17.91 -3.70
C ALA A 79 2.40 18.85 -2.90
N GLY A 80 1.12 18.52 -2.71
CA GLY A 80 0.21 19.30 -1.86
C GLY A 80 0.77 19.52 -0.45
N ASP A 81 1.26 18.46 0.21
CA ASP A 81 1.84 18.54 1.57
C ASP A 81 3.14 19.37 1.59
N LEU A 82 3.95 19.28 0.53
CA LEU A 82 5.17 20.08 0.41
C LEU A 82 4.88 21.55 0.12
N PHE A 83 3.95 21.84 -0.77
CA PHE A 83 3.55 23.21 -1.12
C PHE A 83 2.83 23.88 0.05
N ASP A 84 2.00 23.15 0.78
CA ASP A 84 1.37 23.64 2.01
C ASP A 84 2.44 23.92 3.10
N SER A 85 3.44 23.04 3.24
CA SER A 85 4.58 23.29 4.17
C SER A 85 5.44 24.50 3.78
N LEU A 86 5.45 24.87 2.50
CA LEU A 86 6.14 26.05 1.97
C LEU A 86 5.25 27.31 1.97
N GLY A 87 4.01 27.23 2.47
CA GLY A 87 3.07 28.35 2.51
C GLY A 87 2.41 28.69 1.16
N ILE A 88 2.48 27.78 0.20
CA ILE A 88 1.98 27.94 -1.17
C ILE A 88 0.65 27.18 -1.26
N GLY A 89 -0.42 27.82 -0.80
CA GLY A 89 -1.78 27.30 -0.91
C GLY A 89 -2.29 27.37 -2.35
N GLY A 90 -2.97 26.33 -2.83
CA GLY A 90 -3.58 26.31 -4.18
C GLY A 90 -3.38 25.02 -4.95
N PHE A 91 -2.36 24.23 -4.62
CA PHE A 91 -2.14 22.89 -5.20
C PHE A 91 -2.97 21.79 -4.51
N GLY A 92 -4.07 22.17 -3.87
CA GLY A 92 -4.94 21.31 -3.10
C GLY A 92 -5.73 20.35 -3.99
N GLY A 93 -5.28 19.10 -4.03
CA GLY A 93 -5.92 18.06 -4.84
C GLY A 93 -5.69 16.64 -4.33
N GLY A 94 -5.55 16.44 -3.02
CA GLY A 94 -5.54 15.09 -2.45
C GLY A 94 -4.78 15.04 -1.12
N SER A 95 -5.49 14.59 -0.08
CA SER A 95 -4.84 14.05 1.13
C SER A 95 -3.72 13.11 0.68
N GLY A 96 -2.50 13.29 1.21
CA GLY A 96 -1.25 12.59 0.80
C GLY A 96 -1.26 11.06 0.89
N GLY A 97 -2.43 10.46 1.06
CA GLY A 97 -2.68 9.04 0.93
C GLY A 97 -2.61 8.54 -0.51
N ILE A 98 -2.41 7.22 -0.61
CA ILE A 98 -2.41 6.46 -1.86
C ILE A 98 -3.80 6.54 -2.50
N SER A 99 -3.88 6.90 -3.79
CA SER A 99 -5.13 6.91 -4.54
C SER A 99 -5.85 5.56 -4.50
N GLN A 100 -7.17 5.60 -4.35
CA GLN A 100 -8.01 4.39 -4.29
C GLN A 100 -7.92 3.55 -5.58
N SER A 101 -7.71 4.18 -6.74
CA SER A 101 -7.54 3.46 -8.00
C SER A 101 -6.26 2.61 -8.00
N LYS A 102 -5.18 3.09 -7.36
CA LYS A 102 -3.91 2.35 -7.22
C LYS A 102 -4.00 1.20 -6.21
N LYS A 103 -4.96 1.24 -5.28
CA LYS A 103 -5.26 0.15 -4.33
C LYS A 103 -6.13 -0.95 -4.96
N ALA A 104 -6.93 -0.60 -5.96
CA ALA A 104 -7.93 -1.48 -6.57
C ALA A 104 -7.32 -2.79 -7.11
N VAL A 105 -6.07 -2.76 -7.60
CA VAL A 105 -5.36 -3.98 -8.03
C VAL A 105 -5.30 -5.03 -6.92
N VAL A 106 -5.05 -4.65 -5.67
CA VAL A 106 -5.02 -5.61 -4.57
C VAL A 106 -6.42 -5.91 -4.08
N THR A 107 -7.26 -4.89 -3.87
CA THR A 107 -8.62 -5.06 -3.32
C THR A 107 -9.50 -5.94 -4.21
N ASN A 108 -9.35 -5.86 -5.54
CA ASN A 108 -10.13 -6.66 -6.48
C ASN A 108 -9.59 -8.09 -6.65
N ASN A 109 -8.27 -8.30 -6.53
CA ASN A 109 -7.66 -9.63 -6.71
C ASN A 109 -7.65 -10.47 -5.44
N TYR A 110 -7.73 -9.86 -4.26
CA TYR A 110 -7.75 -10.53 -2.97
C TYR A 110 -9.13 -10.40 -2.29
N ALA A 111 -10.19 -10.85 -2.96
CA ALA A 111 -11.54 -10.99 -2.37
C ALA A 111 -11.67 -12.29 -1.54
N GLY A 112 -10.77 -12.47 -0.57
CA GLY A 112 -10.67 -13.69 0.26
C GLY A 112 -11.16 -13.50 1.71
N PRO A 113 -11.00 -14.52 2.58
CA PRO A 113 -11.34 -14.45 4.00
C PRO A 113 -10.37 -13.60 4.84
N ILE A 114 -9.42 -12.92 4.18
CA ILE A 114 -8.43 -12.05 4.80
C ILE A 114 -8.81 -10.62 4.42
N SER A 115 -9.15 -9.81 5.41
CA SER A 115 -9.37 -8.38 5.22
C SER A 115 -8.02 -7.71 4.98
N ILE A 116 -7.96 -6.79 4.01
CA ILE A 116 -6.73 -6.08 3.64
C ILE A 116 -7.02 -4.59 3.72
N GLU A 117 -6.30 -3.91 4.61
CA GLU A 117 -6.29 -2.45 4.69
C GLU A 117 -4.98 -1.92 4.12
N ILE A 118 -5.08 -1.02 3.14
CA ILE A 118 -3.93 -0.38 2.50
C ILE A 118 -3.92 1.09 2.89
N ALA A 119 -2.90 1.48 3.65
CA ALA A 119 -2.70 2.82 4.15
C ALA A 119 -1.33 3.37 3.72
N ASP A 120 -1.17 4.67 3.93
CA ASP A 120 0.12 5.32 3.84
C ASP A 120 1.06 4.79 4.96
N GLY A 121 2.28 4.42 4.59
CA GLY A 121 3.30 3.96 5.54
C GLY A 121 3.93 5.05 6.39
N GLY A 122 3.69 6.32 6.07
CA GLY A 122 4.19 7.49 6.77
C GLY A 122 5.59 7.92 6.31
N GLY A 123 5.88 9.23 6.44
CA GLY A 123 7.11 9.84 5.92
C GLY A 123 7.11 10.00 4.40
N ASN A 124 5.91 10.12 3.81
CA ASN A 124 5.76 10.35 2.39
C ASN A 124 6.27 11.74 2.01
N ILE A 125 7.38 11.76 1.28
CA ILE A 125 7.88 12.94 0.59
C ILE A 125 7.83 12.67 -0.91
N LEU A 126 7.86 13.70 -1.74
CA LEU A 126 7.70 13.59 -3.21
C LEU A 126 8.54 12.48 -3.87
N ILE A 127 9.76 12.25 -3.37
CA ILE A 127 10.70 11.25 -3.88
C ILE A 127 10.66 9.90 -3.15
N TYR A 128 9.99 9.82 -1.99
CA TYR A 128 9.99 8.63 -1.16
C TYR A 128 8.61 8.40 -0.55
N LYS A 129 7.93 7.35 -1.04
CA LYS A 129 6.63 6.93 -0.55
C LYS A 129 6.66 5.51 -0.02
N LYS A 130 5.96 5.29 1.09
CA LYS A 130 5.78 3.98 1.71
C LYS A 130 4.32 3.56 1.67
N ILE A 131 4.10 2.28 1.46
CA ILE A 131 2.79 1.64 1.52
C ILE A 131 2.80 0.72 2.73
N ARG A 132 1.79 0.83 3.59
CA ARG A 132 1.53 -0.09 4.68
C ARG A 132 0.30 -0.91 4.34
N VAL A 133 0.43 -2.23 4.46
CA VAL A 133 -0.66 -3.16 4.29
C VAL A 133 -0.85 -3.93 5.58
N THR A 134 -2.04 -3.80 6.15
CA THR A 134 -2.48 -4.55 7.33
C THR A 134 -3.46 -5.61 6.86
N THR A 135 -3.22 -6.85 7.26
CA THR A 135 -4.11 -7.97 6.94
C THR A 135 -4.68 -8.57 8.21
N GLU A 136 -5.97 -8.87 8.19
CA GLU A 136 -6.65 -9.51 9.31
C GLU A 136 -7.34 -10.79 8.85
N SER A 137 -7.10 -11.88 9.58
CA SER A 137 -7.76 -13.16 9.35
C SER A 137 -8.37 -13.68 10.64
N GLY A 138 -9.66 -14.05 10.60
CA GLY A 138 -10.33 -14.69 11.73
C GLY A 138 -9.86 -16.13 11.90
N LEU A 139 -9.53 -16.54 13.13
CA LEU A 139 -9.03 -17.92 13.36
C LEU A 139 -10.05 -18.98 12.95
N TYR A 140 -9.62 -19.96 12.15
CA TYR A 140 -10.40 -21.15 11.81
C TYR A 140 -10.37 -22.17 12.95
N MET A 141 -11.02 -21.84 14.06
CA MET A 141 -11.05 -22.67 15.26
C MET A 141 -12.39 -22.50 16.02
N PRO A 142 -12.90 -23.55 16.70
CA PRO A 142 -14.10 -23.43 17.52
C PRO A 142 -13.95 -22.40 18.64
N ASP A 143 -15.03 -21.67 18.95
CA ASP A 143 -15.01 -20.53 19.88
C ASP A 143 -14.53 -20.89 21.30
N MET A 144 -14.75 -22.14 21.74
CA MET A 144 -14.22 -22.62 23.03
C MET A 144 -12.69 -22.50 23.10
N PHE A 145 -11.98 -22.78 22.01
CA PHE A 145 -10.53 -22.71 21.99
C PHE A 145 -10.02 -21.28 21.76
N LYS A 146 -10.75 -20.44 21.01
CA LYS A 146 -10.46 -19.00 20.90
C LYS A 146 -10.51 -18.32 22.27
N ASN A 147 -11.53 -18.63 23.05
CA ASN A 147 -11.67 -18.12 24.43
C ASN A 147 -10.61 -18.67 25.37
N LEU A 148 -10.18 -19.93 25.19
CA LEU A 148 -9.11 -20.54 25.99
C LEU A 148 -7.73 -19.94 25.68
N LEU A 149 -7.46 -19.61 24.41
CA LEU A 149 -6.18 -19.05 23.95
C LEU A 149 -6.14 -17.52 24.04
N GLY A 150 -7.28 -16.85 24.17
CA GLY A 150 -7.37 -15.38 24.17
C GLY A 150 -7.03 -14.74 22.81
N VAL A 151 -6.98 -15.53 21.73
CA VAL A 151 -6.64 -15.07 20.38
C VAL A 151 -7.82 -15.34 19.45
N SER A 152 -8.49 -14.28 19.02
CA SER A 152 -9.64 -14.34 18.10
C SER A 152 -9.23 -14.10 16.64
N ASN A 153 -8.25 -13.22 16.43
CA ASN A 153 -7.79 -12.76 15.13
C ASN A 153 -6.26 -12.87 15.01
N VAL A 154 -5.81 -13.20 13.81
CA VAL A 154 -4.41 -13.05 13.41
C VAL A 154 -4.29 -11.77 12.59
N THR A 155 -3.40 -10.89 13.01
CA THR A 155 -3.01 -9.70 12.24
C THR A 155 -1.64 -9.92 11.60
N GLY A 156 -1.46 -9.41 10.39
CA GLY A 156 -0.20 -9.36 9.68
C GLY A 156 0.02 -7.95 9.15
N GLU A 157 1.27 -7.53 9.11
CA GLU A 157 1.61 -6.19 8.66
C GLU A 157 2.85 -6.24 7.77
N SER A 158 2.80 -5.53 6.65
CA SER A 158 3.94 -5.36 5.76
C SER A 158 4.02 -3.94 5.25
N THR A 159 5.25 -3.45 5.09
CA THR A 159 5.53 -2.16 4.47
C THR A 159 6.42 -2.34 3.26
N SER A 160 6.05 -1.71 2.14
CA SER A 160 6.87 -1.69 0.92
C SER A 160 7.12 -0.27 0.45
N ILE A 161 8.27 -0.06 -0.20
CA ILE A 161 8.69 1.25 -0.71
C ILE A 161 8.38 1.29 -2.21
N ILE A 162 7.74 2.37 -2.65
CA ILE A 162 7.48 2.61 -4.06
C ILE A 162 8.79 3.00 -4.75
N THR A 163 9.24 2.21 -5.73
CA THR A 163 10.52 2.41 -6.44
C THR A 163 10.29 2.52 -7.95
N GLU A 164 9.73 3.65 -8.38
CA GLU A 164 9.45 3.92 -9.80
C GLU A 164 10.51 4.85 -10.40
N SER A 165 11.31 4.31 -11.31
CA SER A 165 12.40 5.07 -11.93
C SER A 165 11.88 6.23 -12.80
N THR A 166 10.82 6.02 -13.56
CA THR A 166 10.27 7.04 -14.49
C THR A 166 9.73 8.25 -13.74
N GLU A 167 8.92 8.03 -12.70
CA GLU A 167 8.37 9.11 -11.88
C GLU A 167 9.44 9.81 -11.03
N MET A 168 10.49 9.08 -10.61
CA MET A 168 11.64 9.68 -9.93
C MET A 168 12.38 10.68 -10.84
N VAL A 169 12.59 10.34 -12.11
CA VAL A 169 13.22 11.25 -13.09
C VAL A 169 12.33 12.47 -13.36
N ARG A 170 11.02 12.28 -13.50
CA ARG A 170 10.06 13.39 -13.66
C ARG A 170 10.07 14.33 -12.46
N THR A 171 10.06 13.76 -11.25
CA THR A 171 10.14 14.50 -9.99
C THR A 171 11.45 15.29 -9.88
N TYR A 172 12.57 14.67 -10.26
CA TYR A 172 13.87 15.33 -10.27
C TYR A 172 13.92 16.49 -11.28
N ASN A 173 13.40 16.29 -12.49
CA ASN A 173 13.34 17.36 -13.50
C ASN A 173 12.44 18.50 -13.05
N PHE A 174 11.32 18.20 -12.40
CA PHE A 174 10.45 19.19 -11.79
C PHE A 174 11.15 19.98 -10.68
N ALA A 175 11.86 19.31 -9.77
CA ALA A 175 12.63 19.97 -8.72
C ALA A 175 13.71 20.90 -9.32
N LYS A 176 14.42 20.43 -10.36
CA LYS A 176 15.38 21.25 -11.10
C LYS A 176 14.72 22.48 -11.76
N PHE A 177 13.54 22.30 -12.35
CA PHE A 177 12.77 23.39 -12.95
C PHE A 177 12.39 24.43 -11.89
N LEU A 178 11.84 24.01 -10.74
CA LEU A 178 11.53 24.92 -9.63
C LEU A 178 12.77 25.69 -9.13
N MET A 179 13.93 25.03 -9.03
CA MET A 179 15.17 25.70 -8.64
C MET A 179 15.61 26.76 -9.65
N SER A 180 15.30 26.60 -10.94
CA SER A 180 15.63 27.59 -11.97
C SER A 180 14.79 28.87 -11.90
N PHE A 181 13.66 28.86 -11.16
CA PHE A 181 12.82 30.02 -10.89
C PHE A 181 13.27 30.85 -9.68
N THR A 182 14.42 30.55 -9.06
CA THR A 182 14.92 31.37 -7.94
C THR A 182 15.38 32.77 -8.39
N PRO A 183 15.05 33.84 -7.65
CA PRO A 183 14.71 33.83 -6.21
C PRO A 183 13.24 33.51 -5.90
N LEU A 184 13.05 32.52 -5.01
CA LEU A 184 11.77 32.05 -4.45
C LEU A 184 11.19 33.08 -3.45
N GLU A 185 11.10 34.36 -3.83
CA GLU A 185 10.60 35.42 -2.93
C GLU A 185 9.06 35.54 -2.92
N ASP A 186 8.35 34.95 -3.89
CA ASP A 186 6.89 35.07 -3.98
C ASP A 186 6.20 33.72 -4.26
N ALA A 187 5.23 33.36 -3.43
CA ALA A 187 4.41 32.16 -3.58
C ALA A 187 3.62 32.16 -4.90
N GLY A 188 3.31 33.35 -5.45
CA GLY A 188 2.67 33.49 -6.76
C GLY A 188 3.53 32.99 -7.91
N SER A 189 4.84 33.24 -7.89
CA SER A 189 5.77 32.82 -8.94
C SER A 189 5.92 31.29 -9.00
N ILE A 190 5.82 30.63 -7.85
CA ILE A 190 5.89 29.17 -7.78
C ILE A 190 4.60 28.56 -8.30
N THR A 191 3.45 29.15 -7.99
CA THR A 191 2.16 28.69 -8.52
C THR A 191 2.11 28.78 -10.04
N GLU A 192 2.53 29.92 -10.62
CA GLU A 192 2.63 30.11 -12.06
C GLU A 192 3.62 29.12 -12.70
N ALA A 193 4.76 28.84 -12.05
CA ALA A 193 5.74 27.88 -12.55
C ALA A 193 5.16 26.45 -12.60
N VAL A 194 4.41 26.02 -11.59
CA VAL A 194 3.79 24.69 -11.60
C VAL A 194 2.68 24.60 -12.64
N GLU A 195 1.86 25.64 -12.81
CA GLU A 195 0.87 25.69 -13.89
C GLU A 195 1.53 25.62 -15.27
N GLN A 196 2.65 26.31 -15.48
CA GLN A 196 3.42 26.25 -16.72
C GLN A 196 4.02 24.86 -16.97
N TRP A 197 4.43 24.14 -15.92
CA TRP A 197 4.99 22.79 -16.03
C TRP A 197 3.92 21.72 -16.32
N VAL A 198 2.74 21.86 -15.72
CA VAL A 198 1.64 20.88 -15.86
C VAL A 198 0.79 21.14 -17.11
N GLY A 199 0.63 22.39 -17.52
CA GLY A 199 -0.16 22.80 -18.69
C GLY A 199 0.64 22.92 -20.00
N GLY A 200 1.95 22.63 -19.98
CA GLY A 200 2.86 22.66 -21.13
C GLY A 200 2.94 21.34 -21.89
#